data_AF-A0A838KNE5-F1
#
_entry.id   AF-A0A838KNE5-F1
#
_cell.length_a   1.000
_cell.length_b   1.000
_cell.length_c   1.000
_cell.angle_alpha   90.00
_cell.angle_beta   90.00
_cell.angle_gamma   90.00
#
_symmetry.space_group_name_H-M   'P 1'
#
loop_
_entity.id
_entity.type
_entity.pdbx_description
1 polymer ?
#
loop_
_entity_poly.entity_id
_entity_poly.type
_entity_poly.pdbx_seq_one_letter_code
_entity_poly.pdbx_strand_id
1 'polypeptide(L)'
;MAAPPSIDLSGWLSEQLGQASPDLLRQMLRTFVDALMGADADAICGAPYGERSDERQNTRNGYRRRDWDTRAGTIELAIPKLRTGSYFPDWLLERRRRAEAALITVVATSYLLGVSTRRMEKLVATLGIDRLSKSQVSEMAKALDEQVTAFRSRPLDAGPYTFVAADALVLKVREGGRTVKVHALVATGVNAEGYREILGLQVTSAEDGAGWLAFCRDLVARGLSGVALVTSDAHAGLVAAIGATLPGASWQRCRTHYAANLMSLTPKSAWGWVKALLHSVYDQPDADAVHAQFDRVLDALTDKLPQVAAHLDDARADILAFTAFPRSIWRQIWSNNPNERLNREIRRRTDVVGIFPDRDAVIRLVGAVLAEQHDEWTEMRRYIGLDVLARARVSVTTTEEQTQEVPLTAITA
;
A
#
# COMPACT_ATOMS: atom_id res chain seq x y z
N MET A 1 30.23 -0.42 58.02
CA MET A 1 30.15 -0.82 56.59
C MET A 1 29.56 -2.21 56.53
N ALA A 2 28.24 -2.33 56.39
CA ALA A 2 27.60 -3.61 56.09
C ALA A 2 27.81 -3.87 54.59
N ALA A 3 28.43 -5.00 54.25
CA ALA A 3 28.58 -5.41 52.86
C ALA A 3 27.19 -5.52 52.21
N PRO A 4 27.02 -5.06 50.95
CA PRO A 4 25.76 -5.29 50.25
C PRO A 4 25.54 -6.81 50.15
N PRO A 5 24.30 -7.32 50.26
CA PRO A 5 24.06 -8.73 50.07
C PRO A 5 24.44 -9.08 48.63
N SER A 6 25.59 -9.73 48.44
CA SER A 6 25.97 -10.26 47.15
C SER A 6 24.98 -11.39 46.86
N ILE A 7 24.04 -11.14 45.95
CA ILE A 7 23.25 -12.20 45.35
C ILE A 7 24.27 -13.23 44.85
N ASP A 8 24.22 -14.46 45.35
CA ASP A 8 24.98 -15.57 44.78
C ASP A 8 24.40 -15.83 43.39
N LEU A 9 24.93 -15.11 42.42
CA LEU A 9 24.47 -15.15 41.04
C LEU A 9 24.61 -16.56 40.46
N SER A 10 25.56 -17.36 40.96
CA SER A 10 25.83 -18.71 40.46
C SER A 10 24.81 -19.72 40.99
N GLY A 11 24.53 -19.70 42.30
CA GLY A 11 23.48 -20.52 42.91
C GLY A 11 22.10 -20.13 42.41
N TRP A 12 21.84 -18.82 42.29
CA TRP A 12 20.60 -18.29 41.75
C TRP A 12 20.40 -18.70 40.27
N LEU A 13 21.42 -18.60 39.42
CA LEU A 13 21.32 -19.07 38.02
C LEU A 13 21.02 -20.57 37.95
N SER A 14 21.71 -21.38 38.75
CA SER A 14 21.56 -22.83 38.76
C SER A 14 20.16 -23.27 39.16
N GLU A 15 19.58 -22.62 40.17
CA GLU A 15 18.23 -22.89 40.65
C GLU A 15 17.15 -22.45 39.64
N GLN A 16 17.35 -21.30 38.98
CA GLN A 16 16.47 -20.87 37.89
C GLN A 16 16.58 -21.82 36.68
N LEU A 17 17.78 -22.24 36.28
CA LEU A 17 18.01 -23.19 35.19
C LEU A 17 17.36 -24.55 35.44
N GLY A 18 17.36 -25.02 36.70
CA GLY A 18 16.76 -26.30 37.10
C GLY A 18 15.22 -26.29 37.13
N GLN A 19 14.60 -25.14 37.42
CA GLN A 19 13.14 -25.00 37.51
C GLN A 19 12.49 -24.47 36.23
N ALA A 20 13.29 -23.88 35.33
CA ALA A 20 12.84 -23.16 34.14
C ALA A 20 12.24 -23.99 33.01
N SER A 21 12.26 -25.33 33.09
CA SER A 21 11.77 -26.15 31.99
C SER A 21 10.26 -25.94 31.77
N PRO A 22 9.81 -25.55 30.56
CA PRO A 22 10.54 -25.53 29.29
C PRO A 22 11.02 -24.14 28.78
N ASP A 23 10.86 -23.04 29.52
CA ASP A 23 10.99 -21.67 29.00
C ASP A 23 11.91 -20.74 29.83
N LEU A 24 13.20 -21.07 29.86
CA LEU A 24 14.26 -20.34 30.59
C LEU A 24 14.35 -18.85 30.26
N LEU A 25 14.24 -18.50 28.98
CA LEU A 25 14.34 -17.10 28.54
C LEU A 25 13.25 -16.24 29.18
N ARG A 26 12.02 -16.78 29.26
CA ARG A 26 10.87 -16.14 29.89
C ARG A 26 11.11 -15.87 31.38
N GLN A 27 11.69 -16.84 32.09
CA GLN A 27 11.96 -16.72 33.53
C GLN A 27 13.12 -15.76 33.84
N MET A 28 14.17 -15.77 33.01
CA MET A 28 15.26 -14.79 33.10
C MET A 28 14.74 -13.37 32.89
N LEU A 29 13.94 -13.15 31.84
CA LEU A 29 13.37 -11.84 31.53
C LEU A 29 12.42 -11.35 32.63
N ARG A 30 11.55 -12.24 33.14
CA ARG A 30 10.67 -11.93 34.29
C ARG A 30 11.48 -11.44 35.48
N THR A 31 12.51 -12.18 35.89
CA THR A 31 13.25 -11.84 37.10
C THR A 31 14.01 -10.54 36.92
N PHE A 32 14.62 -10.33 35.75
CA PHE A 32 15.31 -9.08 35.46
C PHE A 32 14.36 -7.87 35.52
N VAL A 33 13.17 -8.00 34.93
CA VAL A 33 12.16 -6.94 34.93
C VAL A 33 11.58 -6.69 36.32
N ASP A 34 11.25 -7.74 37.08
CA ASP A 34 10.75 -7.60 38.46
C ASP A 34 11.81 -6.92 39.35
N ALA A 35 13.11 -7.23 39.16
CA ALA A 35 14.21 -6.58 39.86
C ALA A 35 14.34 -5.09 39.51
N LEU A 36 14.25 -4.72 38.23
CA LEU A 36 14.29 -3.32 37.78
C LEU A 36 13.09 -2.53 38.32
N MET A 37 11.87 -3.09 38.24
CA MET A 37 10.69 -2.46 38.82
C MET A 37 10.80 -2.31 40.33
N GLY A 38 11.46 -3.25 41.00
CA GLY A 38 11.87 -3.12 42.39
C GLY A 38 12.77 -1.90 42.56
N ALA A 39 13.96 -1.89 41.98
CA ALA A 39 14.91 -0.78 42.13
C ALA A 39 14.26 0.61 41.91
N ASP A 40 13.43 0.75 40.88
CA ASP A 40 12.67 1.97 40.59
C ASP A 40 11.68 2.34 41.73
N ALA A 41 10.89 1.37 42.20
CA ALA A 41 9.98 1.59 43.32
C ALA A 41 10.70 1.87 44.66
N ASP A 42 11.91 1.34 44.87
CA ASP A 42 12.73 1.67 46.05
C ASP A 42 13.26 3.09 45.98
N ALA A 43 13.70 3.52 44.80
CA ALA A 43 14.13 4.90 44.56
C ALA A 43 12.99 5.90 44.84
N ILE A 44 11.76 5.59 44.41
CA ILE A 44 10.57 6.42 44.70
C ILE A 44 10.25 6.42 46.21
N CYS A 45 10.46 5.32 46.91
CA CYS A 45 10.21 5.24 48.36
C CYS A 45 11.31 5.88 49.20
N GLY A 46 12.49 6.14 48.62
CA GLY A 46 13.69 6.62 49.31
C GLY A 46 14.37 5.57 50.19
N ALA A 47 14.00 4.29 50.07
CA ALA A 47 14.58 3.20 50.87
C ALA A 47 14.20 1.80 50.32
N PRO A 48 15.10 0.80 50.43
CA PRO A 48 14.84 -0.58 50.02
C PRO A 48 13.63 -1.21 50.71
N TYR A 49 12.94 -2.13 50.03
CA TYR A 49 11.77 -2.78 50.60
C TYR A 49 12.06 -3.53 51.90
N GLY A 50 11.30 -3.22 52.96
CA GLY A 50 11.43 -3.87 54.27
C GLY A 50 12.53 -3.30 55.18
N GLU A 51 13.37 -2.38 54.68
CA GLU A 51 14.45 -1.77 55.48
C GLU A 51 13.99 -0.53 56.25
N ARG A 52 14.54 -0.32 57.44
CA ARG A 52 14.33 0.92 58.21
C ARG A 52 15.32 1.97 57.71
N SER A 53 14.81 3.13 57.32
CA SER A 53 15.60 4.28 56.88
C SER A 53 14.87 5.56 57.26
N ASP A 54 15.63 6.54 57.74
CA ASP A 54 15.13 7.87 58.08
C ASP A 54 14.81 8.70 56.82
N GLU A 55 15.35 8.31 55.65
CA GLU A 55 15.10 8.93 54.36
C GLU A 55 13.81 8.41 53.68
N ARG A 56 13.12 7.44 54.29
CA ARG A 56 11.93 6.82 53.71
C ARG A 56 10.76 7.81 53.63
N GLN A 57 10.28 8.06 52.41
CA GLN A 57 9.14 8.95 52.14
C GLN A 57 7.85 8.20 51.81
N ASN A 58 7.96 6.93 51.40
CA ASN A 58 6.81 6.09 51.06
C ASN A 58 7.10 4.61 51.39
N THR A 59 6.07 3.77 51.32
CA THR A 59 6.18 2.34 51.57
C THR A 59 5.48 1.56 50.46
N ARG A 60 6.05 0.42 50.07
CA ARG A 60 5.34 -0.51 49.19
C ARG A 60 4.23 -1.24 49.94
N ASN A 61 3.14 -1.55 49.25
CA ASN A 61 1.95 -2.22 49.80
C ASN A 61 1.53 -3.39 48.89
N GLY A 62 2.45 -4.33 48.71
CA GLY A 62 2.25 -5.51 47.87
C GLY A 62 2.39 -5.24 46.38
N TYR A 63 1.82 -6.13 45.57
CA TYR A 63 2.00 -6.14 44.11
C TYR A 63 0.65 -6.18 43.37
N ARG A 64 0.65 -5.68 42.14
CA ARG A 64 -0.41 -5.84 41.14
C ARG A 64 0.11 -6.77 40.05
N ARG A 65 -0.63 -7.83 39.76
CA ARG A 65 -0.33 -8.72 38.64
C ARG A 65 -0.75 -8.09 37.31
N ARG A 66 0.10 -8.23 36.30
CA ARG A 66 -0.21 -7.82 34.93
C ARG A 66 0.54 -8.70 33.93
N ASP A 67 -0.19 -9.25 32.98
CA ASP A 67 0.40 -9.99 31.86
C ASP A 67 1.09 -9.03 30.89
N TRP A 68 2.28 -9.41 30.44
CA TRP A 68 3.08 -8.75 29.43
C TRP A 68 3.44 -9.76 28.33
N ASP A 69 2.94 -9.53 27.12
CA ASP A 69 3.11 -10.41 25.97
C ASP A 69 4.39 -10.03 25.22
N THR A 70 5.33 -10.98 25.14
CA THR A 70 6.65 -10.79 24.51
C THR A 70 6.92 -11.86 23.47
N ARG A 71 7.97 -11.70 22.66
CA ARG A 71 8.46 -12.76 21.75
C ARG A 71 8.88 -14.06 22.48
N ALA A 72 9.14 -14.01 23.78
CA ALA A 72 9.45 -15.18 24.62
C ALA A 72 8.20 -15.75 25.34
N GLY A 73 7.00 -15.27 24.98
CA GLY A 73 5.74 -15.68 25.58
C GLY A 73 5.15 -14.65 26.54
N THR A 74 4.02 -15.01 27.15
CA THR A 74 3.36 -14.17 28.15
C THR A 74 4.08 -14.28 29.50
N ILE A 75 4.45 -13.14 30.08
CA ILE A 75 5.09 -12.99 31.37
C ILE A 75 4.12 -12.33 32.35
N GLU A 76 3.84 -12.98 33.49
CA GLU A 76 3.10 -12.35 34.59
C GLU A 76 4.06 -11.46 35.40
N LEU A 77 3.89 -10.14 35.29
CA LEU A 77 4.67 -9.15 36.03
C LEU A 77 4.07 -8.89 37.40
N ALA A 78 4.93 -8.77 38.41
CA ALA A 78 4.57 -8.36 39.77
C ALA A 78 4.87 -6.87 39.95
N ILE A 79 3.97 -6.00 39.48
CA ILE A 79 4.17 -4.55 39.54
C ILE A 79 4.03 -4.06 40.99
N PRO A 80 5.05 -3.42 41.59
CA PRO A 80 4.98 -2.88 42.96
C PRO A 80 3.82 -1.90 43.13
N LYS A 81 3.12 -1.98 44.26
CA LYS A 81 2.14 -0.98 44.70
C LYS A 81 2.78 -0.08 45.75
N LEU A 82 2.51 1.22 45.68
CA LEU A 82 2.90 2.17 46.71
C LEU A 82 1.71 2.44 47.65
N ARG A 83 1.99 2.80 48.90
CA ARG A 83 0.96 3.13 49.90
C ARG A 83 0.30 4.47 49.61
N THR A 84 1.08 5.44 49.14
CA THR A 84 0.60 6.73 48.65
C THR A 84 0.95 6.87 47.16
N GLY A 85 -0.02 7.25 46.33
CA GLY A 85 0.15 7.38 44.88
C GLY A 85 0.10 6.05 44.11
N SER A 86 0.47 6.08 42.84
CA SER A 86 0.51 4.90 41.97
C SER A 86 1.85 4.79 41.26
N TYR A 87 2.48 3.62 41.33
CA TYR A 87 3.63 3.28 40.50
C TYR A 87 3.17 2.61 39.20
N PHE A 88 3.79 3.00 38.09
CA PHE A 88 3.59 2.37 36.80
C PHE A 88 4.91 2.45 36.00
N PRO A 89 5.43 1.33 35.47
CA PRO A 89 6.68 1.32 34.73
C PRO A 89 6.46 1.80 33.29
N ASP A 90 6.36 3.11 33.08
CA ASP A 90 6.13 3.72 31.75
C ASP A 90 7.28 3.43 30.76
N TRP A 91 8.47 3.10 31.25
CA TRP A 91 9.62 2.68 30.43
C TRP A 91 9.47 1.28 29.82
N LEU A 92 8.59 0.45 30.39
CA LEU A 92 8.37 -0.93 29.95
C LEU A 92 7.00 -1.13 29.29
N LEU A 93 5.97 -0.51 29.85
CA LEU A 93 4.57 -0.80 29.54
C LEU A 93 3.86 0.46 29.08
N GLU A 94 3.00 0.32 28.08
CA GLU A 94 2.03 1.35 27.73
C GLU A 94 0.69 1.11 28.45
N ARG A 95 -0.04 2.18 28.77
CA ARG A 95 -1.36 2.05 29.40
C ARG A 95 -2.32 1.35 28.43
N ARG A 96 -3.07 0.36 28.93
CA ARG A 96 -4.06 -0.45 28.18
C ARG A 96 -3.49 -1.37 27.09
N ARG A 97 -2.17 -1.48 26.95
CA ARG A 97 -1.51 -2.41 26.01
C ARG A 97 -0.76 -3.51 26.76
N ARG A 98 -0.82 -4.75 26.27
CA ARG A 98 -0.14 -5.90 26.90
C ARG A 98 1.13 -6.33 26.15
N ALA A 99 1.24 -6.04 24.86
CA ALA A 99 2.34 -6.50 24.03
C ALA A 99 3.53 -5.53 24.01
N GLU A 100 4.74 -6.08 23.91
CA GLU A 100 5.94 -5.33 23.58
C GLU A 100 5.90 -4.79 22.13
N ALA A 101 6.61 -3.69 21.86
CA ALA A 101 6.63 -3.04 20.55
C ALA A 101 7.14 -3.96 19.41
N ALA A 102 8.12 -4.81 19.69
CA ALA A 102 8.65 -5.77 18.72
C ALA A 102 7.58 -6.80 18.28
N LEU A 103 6.77 -7.30 19.21
CA LEU A 103 5.68 -8.23 18.92
C LEU A 103 4.60 -7.56 18.06
N ILE A 104 4.29 -6.29 18.33
CA ILE A 104 3.35 -5.50 17.51
C ILE A 104 3.86 -5.40 16.07
N THR A 105 5.15 -5.13 15.89
CA THR A 105 5.78 -5.06 14.57
C THR A 105 5.67 -6.39 13.83
N VAL A 106 5.98 -7.51 14.50
CA VAL A 106 5.85 -8.86 13.91
C VAL A 106 4.40 -9.16 13.49
N VAL A 107 3.43 -8.80 14.33
CA VAL A 107 2.01 -8.99 14.03
C VAL A 107 1.58 -8.12 12.85
N ALA A 108 2.03 -6.85 12.81
CA ALA A 108 1.76 -5.92 11.71
C ALA A 108 2.37 -6.43 10.39
N THR A 109 3.64 -6.84 10.37
CA THR A 109 4.30 -7.42 9.19
C THR A 109 3.60 -8.71 8.75
N SER A 110 3.19 -9.57 9.68
CA SER A 110 2.45 -10.80 9.35
C SER A 110 1.12 -10.47 8.67
N TYR A 111 0.43 -9.42 9.13
CA TYR A 111 -0.78 -8.91 8.47
C TYR A 111 -0.50 -8.45 7.03
N LEU A 112 0.61 -7.74 6.79
CA LEU A 112 1.05 -7.34 5.44
C LEU A 112 1.39 -8.53 4.53
N LEU A 113 1.98 -9.57 5.10
CA LEU A 113 2.29 -10.80 4.38
C LEU A 113 1.05 -11.67 4.12
N GLY A 114 -0.15 -11.19 4.46
CA GLY A 114 -1.41 -11.90 4.22
C GLY A 114 -1.66 -13.04 5.20
N VAL A 115 -1.02 -13.04 6.37
CA VAL A 115 -1.33 -13.99 7.44
C VAL A 115 -2.66 -13.59 8.07
N SER A 116 -3.68 -14.45 7.93
CA SER A 116 -4.98 -14.19 8.53
C SER A 116 -4.89 -14.11 10.07
N THR A 117 -5.77 -13.34 10.70
CA THR A 117 -5.81 -13.18 12.17
C THR A 117 -5.88 -14.52 12.92
N ARG A 118 -6.58 -15.51 12.35
CA ARG A 118 -6.67 -16.88 12.87
C ARG A 118 -5.36 -17.66 12.75
N ARG A 119 -4.59 -17.47 11.67
CA ARG A 119 -3.27 -18.10 11.53
C ARG A 119 -2.26 -17.41 12.45
N MET A 120 -2.36 -16.09 12.61
CA MET A 120 -1.53 -15.34 13.53
C MET A 120 -1.75 -15.79 14.98
N GLU A 121 -3.00 -15.96 15.40
CA GLU A 121 -3.35 -16.50 16.72
C GLU A 121 -2.65 -17.85 16.99
N LYS A 122 -2.67 -18.77 16.00
CA LYS A 122 -1.95 -20.05 16.11
C LYS A 122 -0.44 -19.89 16.17
N LEU A 123 0.15 -19.02 15.35
CA LEU A 123 1.59 -18.77 15.33
C LEU A 123 2.06 -18.16 16.66
N VAL A 124 1.31 -17.20 17.18
CA VAL A 124 1.60 -16.55 18.46
C VAL A 124 1.44 -17.51 19.63
N ALA A 125 0.47 -18.44 19.58
CA ALA A 125 0.35 -19.51 20.56
C ALA A 125 1.59 -20.43 20.59
N THR A 126 2.27 -20.65 19.44
CA THR A 126 3.53 -21.42 19.44
C THR A 126 4.69 -20.71 20.13
N LEU A 127 4.62 -19.37 20.29
CA LEU A 127 5.56 -18.59 21.10
C LEU A 127 5.20 -18.60 22.59
N GLY A 128 4.16 -19.34 23.00
CA GLY A 128 3.71 -19.40 24.39
C GLY A 128 3.07 -18.11 24.89
N ILE A 129 2.49 -17.32 23.97
CA ILE A 129 1.67 -16.15 24.31
C ILE A 129 0.22 -16.61 24.50
N ASP A 130 -0.28 -16.42 25.71
CA ASP A 130 -1.63 -16.82 26.07
C ASP A 130 -2.63 -15.77 25.61
N ARG A 131 -3.49 -16.15 24.64
CA ARG A 131 -4.69 -15.39 24.25
C ARG A 131 -4.41 -14.07 23.52
N LEU A 132 -3.69 -14.12 22.40
CA LEU A 132 -3.73 -13.00 21.42
C LEU A 132 -5.03 -13.07 20.61
N SER A 133 -6.05 -12.37 21.08
CA SER A 133 -7.36 -12.32 20.42
C SER A 133 -7.30 -11.63 19.04
N LYS A 134 -8.28 -11.94 18.19
CA LYS A 134 -8.44 -11.27 16.88
C LYS A 134 -8.52 -9.75 16.99
N SER A 135 -9.16 -9.23 18.05
CA SER A 135 -9.24 -7.79 18.30
C SER A 135 -7.88 -7.22 18.64
N GLN A 136 -7.07 -7.89 19.46
CA GLN A 136 -5.69 -7.46 19.73
C GLN A 136 -4.83 -7.45 18.48
N VAL A 137 -4.90 -8.48 17.62
CA VAL A 137 -4.20 -8.48 16.32
C VAL A 137 -4.62 -7.29 15.47
N SER A 138 -5.92 -6.98 15.44
CA SER A 138 -6.44 -5.84 14.70
C SER A 138 -5.96 -4.50 15.26
N GLU A 139 -5.91 -4.33 16.58
CA GLU A 139 -5.37 -3.12 17.22
C GLU A 139 -3.87 -2.97 16.99
N MET A 140 -3.11 -4.08 16.94
CA MET A 140 -1.69 -4.04 16.61
C MET A 140 -1.47 -3.62 15.15
N ALA A 141 -2.30 -4.10 14.23
CA ALA A 141 -2.24 -3.72 12.83
C ALA A 141 -2.53 -2.23 12.61
N LYS A 142 -3.28 -1.56 13.50
CA LYS A 142 -3.48 -0.10 13.45
C LYS A 142 -2.19 0.71 13.59
N ALA A 143 -1.11 0.12 14.10
CA ALA A 143 0.21 0.76 14.06
C ALA A 143 0.66 1.09 12.62
N LEU A 144 0.11 0.41 11.61
CA LEU A 144 0.35 0.70 10.20
C LEU A 144 -0.44 1.91 9.68
N ASP A 145 -1.50 2.35 10.36
CA ASP A 145 -2.41 3.38 9.85
C ASP A 145 -1.69 4.73 9.69
N GLU A 146 -0.79 5.07 10.62
CA GLU A 146 0.02 6.28 10.55
C GLU A 146 0.97 6.25 9.35
N GLN A 147 1.68 5.14 9.16
CA GLN A 147 2.60 4.97 8.03
C GLN A 147 1.86 5.00 6.69
N VAL A 148 0.72 4.31 6.61
CA VAL A 148 -0.13 4.29 5.40
C VAL A 148 -0.71 5.67 5.12
N THR A 149 -1.13 6.41 6.15
CA THR A 149 -1.64 7.77 5.99
C THR A 149 -0.55 8.69 5.49
N ALA A 150 0.63 8.68 6.13
CA ALA A 150 1.79 9.47 5.71
C ALA A 150 2.18 9.15 4.27
N PHE A 151 2.21 7.87 3.88
CA PHE A 151 2.48 7.44 2.52
C PHE A 151 1.43 7.97 1.52
N ARG A 152 0.14 7.88 1.85
CA ARG A 152 -0.95 8.31 0.97
C ARG A 152 -1.04 9.83 0.82
N SER A 153 -0.71 10.60 1.86
CA SER A 153 -0.80 12.06 1.86
C SER A 153 0.50 12.77 1.51
N ARG A 154 1.57 12.03 1.21
CA ARG A 154 2.89 12.62 0.91
C ARG A 154 2.84 13.52 -0.34
N PRO A 155 3.66 14.59 -0.37
CA PRO A 155 3.82 15.41 -1.56
C PRO A 155 4.46 14.59 -2.69
N LEU A 156 4.13 14.95 -3.93
CA LEU A 156 4.59 14.32 -5.16
C LEU A 156 5.71 15.16 -5.79
N ASP A 157 6.77 15.41 -5.01
CA ASP A 157 7.86 16.33 -5.37
C ASP A 157 8.86 15.74 -6.37
N ALA A 158 8.82 14.42 -6.60
CA ALA A 158 9.67 13.75 -7.60
C ALA A 158 9.15 13.95 -9.05
N GLY A 159 8.09 14.74 -9.23
CA GLY A 159 7.57 15.10 -10.54
C GLY A 159 8.56 15.91 -11.40
N PRO A 160 8.25 16.14 -12.68
CA PRO A 160 6.96 15.84 -13.32
C PRO A 160 6.77 14.36 -13.66
N TYR A 161 5.50 13.92 -13.64
CA TYR A 161 5.10 12.53 -13.88
C TYR A 161 4.54 12.33 -15.29
N THR A 162 5.42 12.16 -16.28
CA THR A 162 5.04 12.16 -17.72
C THR A 162 4.01 11.10 -18.07
N PHE A 163 4.13 9.91 -17.47
CA PHE A 163 3.25 8.76 -17.73
C PHE A 163 2.58 8.35 -16.44
N VAL A 164 1.25 8.28 -16.46
CA VAL A 164 0.43 7.83 -15.33
C VAL A 164 -0.42 6.65 -15.77
N ALA A 165 -0.60 5.68 -14.89
CA ALA A 165 -1.62 4.66 -15.07
C ALA A 165 -2.58 4.66 -13.89
N ALA A 166 -3.87 4.51 -14.17
CA ALA A 166 -4.92 4.47 -13.17
C ALA A 166 -5.73 3.18 -13.32
N ASP A 167 -6.01 2.54 -12.20
CA ASP A 167 -6.78 1.29 -12.16
C ASP A 167 -7.62 1.23 -10.88
N ALA A 168 -8.65 0.38 -10.89
CA ALA A 168 -9.54 0.19 -9.76
C ALA A 168 -9.72 -1.30 -9.43
N LEU A 169 -9.65 -1.62 -8.13
CA LEU A 169 -9.92 -2.97 -7.64
C LEU A 169 -11.21 -3.01 -6.83
N VAL A 170 -12.13 -3.88 -7.25
CA VAL A 170 -13.36 -4.15 -6.50
C VAL A 170 -13.05 -5.04 -5.29
N LEU A 171 -13.34 -4.55 -4.10
CA LEU A 171 -13.19 -5.24 -2.82
C LEU A 171 -14.53 -5.30 -2.08
N LYS A 172 -14.65 -6.19 -1.09
CA LYS A 172 -15.88 -6.38 -0.30
C LYS A 172 -15.68 -5.91 1.14
N VAL A 173 -16.58 -5.07 1.63
CA VAL A 173 -16.55 -4.51 3.00
C VAL A 173 -17.89 -4.76 3.68
N ARG A 174 -17.90 -4.91 5.01
CA ARG A 174 -19.11 -4.92 5.83
C ARG A 174 -19.49 -3.49 6.23
N GLU A 175 -20.63 -3.00 5.75
CA GLU A 175 -21.17 -1.68 6.13
C GLU A 175 -22.66 -1.81 6.41
N GLY A 176 -23.14 -1.19 7.51
CA GLY A 176 -24.56 -1.20 7.86
C GLY A 176 -25.17 -2.60 8.00
N GLY A 177 -24.40 -3.58 8.50
CA GLY A 177 -24.85 -4.96 8.67
C GLY A 177 -24.91 -5.81 7.41
N ARG A 178 -24.49 -5.28 6.25
CA ARG A 178 -24.46 -6.00 4.96
C ARG A 178 -23.09 -5.95 4.29
N THR A 179 -22.86 -6.84 3.33
CA THR A 179 -21.66 -6.81 2.49
C THR A 179 -21.90 -5.89 1.29
N VAL A 180 -21.06 -4.88 1.13
CA VAL A 180 -21.05 -3.96 -0.02
C VAL A 180 -19.76 -4.09 -0.80
N LYS A 181 -19.81 -3.78 -2.10
CA LYS A 181 -18.62 -3.63 -2.94
C LYS A 181 -18.11 -2.21 -2.80
N VAL A 182 -16.80 -2.06 -2.65
CA VAL A 182 -16.08 -0.77 -2.69
C VAL A 182 -14.98 -0.87 -3.74
N HIS A 183 -14.48 0.27 -4.18
CA HIS A 183 -13.48 0.36 -5.24
C HIS A 183 -12.21 1.00 -4.68
N ALA A 184 -11.10 0.28 -4.73
CA ALA A 184 -9.78 0.80 -4.41
C ALA A 184 -9.15 1.37 -5.68
N LEU A 185 -9.18 2.70 -5.79
CA LEU A 185 -8.59 3.46 -6.89
C LEU A 185 -7.10 3.61 -6.64
N VAL A 186 -6.27 3.23 -7.60
CA VAL A 186 -4.81 3.26 -7.52
C VAL A 186 -4.27 4.01 -8.72
N ALA A 187 -3.34 4.93 -8.48
CA ALA A 187 -2.56 5.59 -9.52
C ALA A 187 -1.08 5.25 -9.36
N THR A 188 -0.44 4.93 -10.47
CA THR A 188 1.01 4.76 -10.58
C THR A 188 1.56 5.74 -11.61
N GLY A 189 2.82 6.14 -11.48
CA GLY A 189 3.43 7.10 -12.39
C GLY A 189 4.91 6.89 -12.57
N VAL A 190 5.48 7.53 -13.59
CA VAL A 190 6.93 7.58 -13.82
C VAL A 190 7.44 8.97 -13.47
N ASN A 191 8.30 9.06 -12.47
CA ASN A 191 8.84 10.31 -11.92
C ASN A 191 9.87 10.97 -12.87
N ALA A 192 10.44 12.11 -12.47
CA ALA A 192 11.39 12.86 -13.28
C ALA A 192 12.69 12.11 -13.57
N GLU A 193 13.11 11.23 -12.67
CA GLU A 193 14.31 10.42 -12.80
C GLU A 193 14.05 9.08 -13.52
N GLY A 194 12.83 8.83 -13.97
CA GLY A 194 12.43 7.65 -14.72
C GLY A 194 12.10 6.42 -13.86
N TYR A 195 11.95 6.56 -12.55
CA TYR A 195 11.49 5.50 -11.65
C TYR A 195 9.97 5.44 -11.59
N ARG A 196 9.44 4.26 -11.29
CA ARG A 196 8.00 4.09 -11.08
C ARG A 196 7.67 4.36 -9.62
N GLU A 197 6.54 5.02 -9.41
CA GLU A 197 6.03 5.33 -8.09
C GLU A 197 4.54 5.03 -8.00
N ILE A 198 4.08 4.69 -6.79
CA ILE A 198 2.65 4.69 -6.48
C ILE A 198 2.28 6.13 -6.11
N LEU A 199 1.39 6.76 -6.86
CA LEU A 199 1.01 8.16 -6.64
C LEU A 199 -0.10 8.30 -5.59
N GLY A 200 -1.00 7.32 -5.48
CA GLY A 200 -2.07 7.37 -4.51
C GLY A 200 -2.95 6.13 -4.43
N LEU A 201 -3.71 6.07 -3.32
CA LEU A 201 -4.76 5.09 -3.04
C LEU A 201 -5.97 5.82 -2.44
N GLN A 202 -7.15 5.58 -3.00
CA GLN A 202 -8.41 6.00 -2.40
C GLN A 202 -9.46 4.88 -2.48
N VAL A 203 -10.33 4.79 -1.48
CA VAL A 203 -11.42 3.81 -1.45
C VAL A 203 -12.75 4.54 -1.58
N THR A 204 -13.53 4.19 -2.60
CA THR A 204 -14.82 4.82 -2.92
C THR A 204 -15.96 3.81 -2.88
N SER A 205 -17.18 4.29 -2.63
CA SER A 205 -18.39 3.45 -2.60
C SER A 205 -18.77 2.93 -4.00
N ALA A 206 -18.45 3.71 -5.04
CA ALA A 206 -18.75 3.41 -6.43
C ALA A 206 -17.57 3.85 -7.30
N GLU A 207 -17.39 3.19 -8.44
CA GLU A 207 -16.70 3.76 -9.58
C GLU A 207 -17.62 4.81 -10.21
N ASP A 208 -17.78 5.96 -9.55
CA ASP A 208 -18.51 7.09 -10.11
C ASP A 208 -17.53 8.20 -10.53
N GLY A 209 -18.02 9.14 -11.35
CA GLY A 209 -17.20 10.28 -11.78
C GLY A 209 -16.74 11.14 -10.61
N ALA A 210 -17.52 11.21 -9.52
CA ALA A 210 -17.18 12.00 -8.33
C ALA A 210 -15.97 11.44 -7.58
N GLY A 211 -15.92 10.11 -7.40
CA GLY A 211 -14.80 9.42 -6.76
C GLY A 211 -13.50 9.59 -7.52
N TRP A 212 -13.51 9.37 -8.85
CA TRP A 212 -12.34 9.60 -9.70
C TRP A 212 -11.92 11.07 -9.73
N LEU A 213 -12.87 12.01 -9.81
CA LEU A 213 -12.57 13.44 -9.80
C LEU A 213 -11.92 13.87 -8.47
N ALA A 214 -12.43 13.41 -7.34
CA ALA A 214 -11.84 13.67 -6.03
C ALA A 214 -10.42 13.09 -5.95
N PHE A 215 -10.21 11.88 -6.46
CA PHE A 215 -8.91 11.22 -6.47
C PHE A 215 -7.88 11.97 -7.33
N CYS A 216 -8.24 12.36 -8.56
CA CYS A 216 -7.35 13.13 -9.42
C CYS A 216 -7.05 14.52 -8.84
N ARG A 217 -8.03 15.18 -8.22
CA ARG A 217 -7.82 16.46 -7.52
C ARG A 217 -6.87 16.34 -6.34
N ASP A 218 -6.98 15.27 -5.55
CA ASP A 218 -6.04 14.99 -4.46
C ASP A 218 -4.60 14.83 -4.99
N LEU A 219 -4.42 14.06 -6.07
CA LEU A 219 -3.10 13.88 -6.70
C LEU A 219 -2.51 15.22 -7.18
N VAL A 220 -3.30 16.04 -7.87
CA VAL A 220 -2.87 17.37 -8.34
C VAL A 220 -2.55 18.29 -7.16
N ALA A 221 -3.38 18.31 -6.12
CA ALA A 221 -3.15 19.10 -4.92
C ALA A 221 -1.86 18.70 -4.18
N ARG A 222 -1.44 17.43 -4.29
CA ARG A 222 -0.17 16.93 -3.75
C ARG A 222 1.04 17.17 -4.65
N GLY A 223 0.87 17.70 -5.86
CA GLY A 223 1.97 18.07 -6.76
C GLY A 223 2.04 17.29 -8.09
N LEU A 224 1.05 16.45 -8.40
CA LEU A 224 1.01 15.75 -9.69
C LEU A 224 0.98 16.78 -10.84
N SER A 225 2.02 16.77 -11.67
CA SER A 225 2.21 17.73 -12.75
C SER A 225 2.98 17.11 -13.93
N GLY A 226 2.87 17.76 -15.10
CA GLY A 226 3.58 17.36 -16.32
C GLY A 226 3.14 16.02 -16.91
N VAL A 227 1.87 15.62 -16.68
CA VAL A 227 1.30 14.38 -17.20
C VAL A 227 1.02 14.55 -18.70
N ALA A 228 1.62 13.69 -19.51
CA ALA A 228 1.44 13.68 -20.97
C ALA A 228 0.49 12.56 -21.43
N LEU A 229 0.48 11.44 -20.71
CA LEU A 229 -0.36 10.29 -21.04
C LEU A 229 -0.88 9.61 -19.77
N VAL A 230 -2.18 9.38 -19.73
CA VAL A 230 -2.83 8.54 -18.71
C VAL A 230 -3.35 7.27 -19.36
N THR A 231 -2.88 6.11 -18.92
CA THR A 231 -3.40 4.80 -19.35
C THR A 231 -4.36 4.23 -18.31
N SER A 232 -5.59 3.88 -18.71
CA SER A 232 -6.57 3.26 -17.80
C SER A 232 -7.60 2.40 -18.54
N ASP A 233 -8.50 1.73 -17.82
CA ASP A 233 -9.73 1.22 -18.45
C ASP A 233 -10.65 2.39 -18.90
N ALA A 234 -11.55 2.12 -19.85
CA ALA A 234 -12.50 3.08 -20.41
C ALA A 234 -13.72 3.27 -19.50
N HIS A 235 -13.46 3.68 -18.27
CA HIS A 235 -14.51 4.11 -17.36
C HIS A 235 -14.82 5.59 -17.61
N ALA A 236 -16.04 5.90 -18.06
CA ALA A 236 -16.42 7.27 -18.46
C ALA A 236 -16.16 8.31 -17.36
N GLY A 237 -16.40 7.96 -16.09
CA GLY A 237 -16.13 8.84 -14.95
C GLY A 237 -14.63 9.13 -14.74
N LEU A 238 -13.74 8.18 -15.08
CA LEU A 238 -12.30 8.37 -15.00
C LEU A 238 -11.79 9.25 -16.14
N VAL A 239 -12.24 9.00 -17.38
CA VAL A 239 -11.85 9.82 -18.54
C VAL A 239 -12.27 11.27 -18.34
N ALA A 240 -13.49 11.51 -17.85
CA ALA A 240 -13.97 12.86 -17.52
C ALA A 240 -13.15 13.51 -16.39
N ALA A 241 -12.78 12.75 -15.35
CA ALA A 241 -11.95 13.24 -14.25
C ALA A 241 -10.54 13.64 -14.72
N ILE A 242 -9.92 12.85 -15.61
CA ILE A 242 -8.62 13.14 -16.21
C ILE A 242 -8.71 14.45 -16.99
N GLY A 243 -9.68 14.58 -17.92
CA GLY A 243 -9.86 15.80 -18.71
C GLY A 243 -10.12 17.06 -17.86
N ALA A 244 -10.78 16.90 -16.71
CA ALA A 244 -11.08 18.01 -15.80
C ALA A 244 -9.90 18.43 -14.89
N THR A 245 -8.89 17.57 -14.70
CA THR A 245 -7.83 17.79 -13.69
C THR A 245 -6.43 17.83 -14.26
N LEU A 246 -6.20 17.21 -15.42
CA LEU A 246 -4.91 17.10 -16.09
C LEU A 246 -5.05 17.66 -17.52
N PRO A 247 -5.25 18.99 -17.66
CA PRO A 247 -5.33 19.61 -18.98
C PRO A 247 -4.01 19.37 -19.74
N GLY A 248 -4.10 18.98 -21.01
CA GLY A 248 -2.95 18.64 -21.86
C GLY A 248 -2.53 17.16 -21.82
N ALA A 249 -3.05 16.37 -20.89
CA ALA A 249 -2.80 14.93 -20.89
C ALA A 249 -3.67 14.21 -21.93
N SER A 250 -3.03 13.42 -22.80
CA SER A 250 -3.74 12.45 -23.62
C SER A 250 -4.21 11.28 -22.77
N TRP A 251 -5.36 10.71 -23.13
CA TRP A 251 -5.84 9.48 -22.52
C TRP A 251 -5.63 8.31 -23.46
N GLN A 252 -5.20 7.18 -22.91
CA GLN A 252 -5.06 5.92 -23.61
C GLN A 252 -5.86 4.82 -22.93
N ARG A 253 -6.66 4.11 -23.72
CA ARG A 253 -7.35 2.92 -23.26
C ARG A 253 -6.35 1.76 -23.13
N CYS A 254 -6.33 1.16 -21.95
CA CYS A 254 -5.47 0.04 -21.63
C CYS A 254 -5.70 -1.14 -22.59
N ARG A 255 -4.64 -1.59 -23.28
CA ARG A 255 -4.67 -2.69 -24.25
C ARG A 255 -5.27 -3.99 -23.69
N THR A 256 -4.93 -4.39 -22.45
CA THR A 256 -5.44 -5.65 -21.88
C THR A 256 -6.95 -5.59 -21.67
N HIS A 257 -7.45 -4.54 -21.01
CA HIS A 257 -8.88 -4.31 -20.82
C HIS A 257 -9.60 -4.18 -22.16
N TYR A 258 -9.02 -3.45 -23.11
CA TYR A 258 -9.57 -3.33 -24.46
C TYR A 258 -9.67 -4.68 -25.18
N ALA A 259 -8.64 -5.51 -25.12
CA ALA A 259 -8.66 -6.85 -25.72
C ALA A 259 -9.72 -7.74 -25.07
N ALA A 260 -9.94 -7.64 -23.76
CA ALA A 260 -11.03 -8.37 -23.08
C ALA A 260 -12.42 -7.89 -23.55
N ASN A 261 -12.60 -6.58 -23.71
CA ASN A 261 -13.85 -6.00 -24.23
C ASN A 261 -14.10 -6.44 -25.67
N LEU A 262 -13.07 -6.36 -26.53
CA LEU A 262 -13.16 -6.81 -27.91
C LEU A 262 -13.44 -8.32 -28.02
N MET A 263 -12.82 -9.14 -27.16
CA MET A 263 -13.08 -10.58 -27.09
C MET A 263 -14.54 -10.87 -26.75
N SER A 264 -15.16 -10.09 -25.86
CA SER A 264 -16.56 -10.29 -25.46
C SER A 264 -17.55 -10.05 -26.60
N LEU A 265 -17.20 -9.19 -27.55
CA LEU A 265 -17.98 -8.87 -28.76
C LEU A 265 -17.65 -9.81 -29.93
N THR A 266 -16.53 -10.53 -29.86
CA THR A 266 -16.04 -11.38 -30.95
C THR A 266 -16.57 -12.81 -30.79
N PRO A 267 -17.09 -13.45 -31.85
CA PRO A 267 -17.41 -14.88 -31.80
C PRO A 267 -16.20 -15.72 -31.36
N LYS A 268 -16.41 -16.68 -30.43
CA LYS A 268 -15.32 -17.47 -29.84
C LYS A 268 -14.41 -18.14 -30.89
N SER A 269 -14.98 -18.62 -31.99
CA SER A 269 -14.24 -19.24 -33.10
C SER A 269 -13.34 -18.27 -33.85
N ALA A 270 -13.69 -16.98 -33.90
CA ALA A 270 -12.95 -15.94 -34.61
C ALA A 270 -11.94 -15.20 -33.72
N TRP A 271 -12.02 -15.32 -32.39
CA TRP A 271 -11.17 -14.58 -31.46
C TRP A 271 -9.67 -14.77 -31.70
N GLY A 272 -9.23 -16.00 -32.00
CA GLY A 272 -7.81 -16.27 -32.28
C GLY A 272 -7.28 -15.42 -33.45
N TRP A 273 -8.09 -15.26 -34.50
CA TRP A 273 -7.78 -14.44 -35.67
C TRP A 273 -7.82 -12.94 -35.35
N VAL A 274 -8.90 -12.45 -34.71
CA VAL A 274 -9.03 -11.03 -34.31
C VAL A 274 -7.92 -10.60 -33.36
N LYS A 275 -7.55 -11.45 -32.39
CA LYS A 275 -6.44 -11.18 -31.47
C LYS A 275 -5.11 -11.05 -32.19
N ALA A 276 -4.84 -11.91 -33.18
CA ALA A 276 -3.61 -11.83 -33.97
C ALA A 276 -3.55 -10.53 -34.80
N LEU A 277 -4.67 -10.11 -35.40
CA LEU A 277 -4.79 -8.83 -36.10
C LEU A 277 -4.58 -7.63 -35.17
N LEU A 278 -5.22 -7.63 -34.00
CA LEU A 278 -5.02 -6.57 -33.00
C LEU A 278 -3.56 -6.51 -32.54
N HIS A 279 -2.90 -7.66 -32.37
CA HIS A 279 -1.49 -7.72 -32.00
C HIS A 279 -0.58 -7.15 -33.10
N SER A 280 -0.88 -7.38 -34.38
CA SER A 280 -0.02 -6.91 -35.46
C SER A 280 0.02 -5.38 -35.57
N VAL A 281 -1.05 -4.66 -35.20
CA VAL A 281 -1.08 -3.19 -35.09
C VAL A 281 0.04 -2.68 -34.20
N TYR A 282 0.29 -3.40 -33.12
CA TYR A 282 1.24 -3.00 -32.10
C TYR A 282 2.69 -3.29 -32.53
N ASP A 283 2.94 -4.35 -33.30
CA ASP A 283 4.29 -4.78 -33.69
C ASP A 283 4.93 -3.95 -34.84
N GLN A 284 4.41 -2.77 -35.13
CA GLN A 284 4.87 -1.93 -36.23
C GLN A 284 6.13 -1.10 -35.90
N PRO A 285 6.93 -0.72 -36.93
CA PRO A 285 8.19 0.00 -36.75
C PRO A 285 8.02 1.48 -36.34
N ASP A 286 6.97 2.15 -36.84
CA ASP A 286 6.73 3.59 -36.68
C ASP A 286 5.22 3.91 -36.70
N ALA A 287 4.87 5.18 -36.43
CA ALA A 287 3.49 5.61 -36.21
C ALA A 287 2.65 5.44 -37.49
N ASP A 288 3.19 5.80 -38.65
CA ASP A 288 2.52 5.67 -39.94
C ASP A 288 2.20 4.20 -40.24
N ALA A 289 3.14 3.30 -39.97
CA ALA A 289 2.94 1.87 -40.12
C ALA A 289 1.88 1.31 -39.13
N VAL A 290 1.80 1.83 -37.90
CA VAL A 290 0.72 1.50 -36.95
C VAL A 290 -0.64 1.86 -37.54
N HIS A 291 -0.81 3.10 -38.01
CA HIS A 291 -2.08 3.57 -38.58
C HIS A 291 -2.45 2.79 -39.86
N ALA A 292 -1.49 2.58 -40.77
CA ALA A 292 -1.73 1.80 -41.98
C ALA A 292 -2.06 0.33 -41.69
N GLN A 293 -1.45 -0.27 -40.65
CA GLN A 293 -1.81 -1.61 -40.22
C GLN A 293 -3.21 -1.65 -39.60
N PHE A 294 -3.60 -0.61 -38.87
CA PHE A 294 -4.95 -0.49 -38.32
C PHE A 294 -6.01 -0.47 -39.42
N ASP A 295 -5.80 0.32 -40.48
CA ASP A 295 -6.70 0.37 -41.64
C ASP A 295 -6.87 -1.00 -42.28
N ARG A 296 -5.76 -1.72 -42.52
CA ARG A 296 -5.80 -3.10 -43.03
C ARG A 296 -6.57 -4.06 -42.12
N VAL A 297 -6.50 -3.87 -40.81
CA VAL A 297 -7.24 -4.69 -39.85
C VAL A 297 -8.73 -4.40 -39.94
N LEU A 298 -9.14 -3.13 -40.05
CA LEU A 298 -10.54 -2.77 -40.26
C LEU A 298 -11.06 -3.36 -41.57
N ASP A 299 -10.36 -3.18 -42.68
CA ASP A 299 -10.75 -3.74 -43.99
C ASP A 299 -10.99 -5.25 -43.93
N ALA A 300 -10.11 -5.97 -43.23
CA ALA A 300 -10.24 -7.42 -43.05
C ALA A 300 -11.45 -7.83 -42.20
N LEU A 301 -11.87 -6.98 -41.27
CA LEU A 301 -12.95 -7.26 -40.31
C LEU A 301 -14.32 -6.75 -40.77
N THR A 302 -14.40 -5.66 -41.54
CA THR A 302 -15.65 -4.97 -41.89
C THR A 302 -16.70 -5.91 -42.48
N ASP A 303 -16.32 -6.76 -43.44
CA ASP A 303 -17.29 -7.67 -44.09
C ASP A 303 -17.68 -8.86 -43.22
N LYS A 304 -16.73 -9.41 -42.44
CA LYS A 304 -16.91 -10.66 -41.71
C LYS A 304 -17.46 -10.46 -40.29
N LEU A 305 -17.07 -9.36 -39.66
CA LEU A 305 -17.32 -9.01 -38.26
C LEU A 305 -17.58 -7.49 -38.13
N PRO A 306 -18.64 -6.96 -38.76
CA PRO A 306 -18.88 -5.50 -38.83
C PRO A 306 -19.00 -4.83 -37.45
N GLN A 307 -19.58 -5.50 -36.45
CA GLN A 307 -19.68 -4.97 -35.09
C GLN A 307 -18.31 -4.88 -34.39
N VAL A 308 -17.41 -5.83 -34.66
CA VAL A 308 -16.05 -5.83 -34.14
C VAL A 308 -15.22 -4.73 -34.81
N ALA A 309 -15.38 -4.56 -36.12
CA ALA A 309 -14.74 -3.49 -36.88
C ALA A 309 -15.17 -2.09 -36.39
N ALA A 310 -16.49 -1.87 -36.24
CA ALA A 310 -17.02 -0.60 -35.74
C ALA A 310 -16.51 -0.27 -34.33
N HIS A 311 -16.58 -1.23 -33.40
CA HIS A 311 -16.04 -1.04 -32.04
C HIS A 311 -14.52 -0.78 -32.04
N LEU A 312 -13.79 -1.35 -32.99
CA LEU A 312 -12.36 -1.10 -33.15
C LEU A 312 -12.07 0.29 -33.68
N ASP A 313 -12.79 0.74 -34.68
CA ASP A 313 -12.61 2.07 -35.26
C ASP A 313 -12.99 3.19 -34.27
N ASP A 314 -14.10 3.02 -33.54
CA ASP A 314 -14.52 3.95 -32.48
C ASP A 314 -13.42 4.13 -31.41
N ALA A 315 -12.64 3.09 -31.13
CA ALA A 315 -11.58 3.11 -30.13
C ALA A 315 -10.20 3.51 -30.70
N ARG A 316 -10.08 3.83 -32.00
CA ARG A 316 -8.80 4.06 -32.69
C ARG A 316 -7.94 5.11 -31.97
N ALA A 317 -8.50 6.28 -31.70
CA ALA A 317 -7.76 7.37 -31.04
C ALA A 317 -7.28 6.94 -29.65
N ASP A 318 -8.12 6.23 -28.92
CA ASP A 318 -7.85 5.82 -27.53
C ASP A 318 -6.77 4.74 -27.44
N ILE A 319 -6.71 3.80 -28.38
CA ILE A 319 -5.75 2.67 -28.31
C ILE A 319 -4.45 2.95 -29.07
N LEU A 320 -4.40 4.01 -29.87
CA LEU A 320 -3.23 4.43 -30.63
C LEU A 320 -2.53 5.67 -30.07
N ALA A 321 -3.01 6.27 -28.98
CA ALA A 321 -2.40 7.47 -28.39
C ALA A 321 -0.89 7.35 -28.08
N PHE A 322 -0.37 6.12 -27.86
CA PHE A 322 1.07 5.88 -27.69
C PHE A 322 1.93 6.28 -28.90
N THR A 323 1.37 6.35 -30.11
CA THR A 323 2.14 6.58 -31.35
C THR A 323 2.78 7.97 -31.41
N ALA A 324 2.23 8.94 -30.67
CA ALA A 324 2.79 10.29 -30.54
C ALA A 324 4.10 10.34 -29.73
N PHE A 325 4.46 9.26 -29.03
CA PHE A 325 5.65 9.18 -28.18
C PHE A 325 6.80 8.45 -28.87
N PRO A 326 8.06 8.60 -28.39
CA PRO A 326 9.20 7.89 -28.97
C PRO A 326 9.03 6.37 -29.01
N ARG A 327 9.37 5.77 -30.15
CA ARG A 327 9.24 4.32 -30.42
C ARG A 327 9.89 3.40 -29.38
N SER A 328 10.96 3.87 -28.74
CA SER A 328 11.69 3.09 -27.73
C SER A 328 10.88 2.81 -26.46
N ILE A 329 9.88 3.65 -26.13
CA ILE A 329 9.06 3.50 -24.91
C ILE A 329 7.66 2.96 -25.15
N TRP A 330 7.23 2.77 -26.41
CA TRP A 330 5.90 2.23 -26.72
C TRP A 330 5.56 0.99 -25.90
N ARG A 331 6.52 0.05 -25.83
CA ARG A 331 6.35 -1.20 -25.07
C ARG A 331 6.03 -1.01 -23.60
N GLN A 332 6.47 0.10 -23.01
CA GLN A 332 6.29 0.42 -21.60
C GLN A 332 4.96 1.13 -21.35
N ILE A 333 4.57 2.05 -22.24
CA ILE A 333 3.41 2.92 -22.03
C ILE A 333 2.08 2.26 -22.41
N TRP A 334 2.08 1.34 -23.39
CA TRP A 334 0.87 0.62 -23.82
C TRP A 334 0.61 -0.71 -23.09
N SER A 335 1.55 -1.14 -22.23
CA SER A 335 1.58 -2.49 -21.65
C SER A 335 1.10 -2.39 -20.22
N ASN A 336 0.06 -3.15 -19.89
CA ASN A 336 -0.48 -3.15 -18.55
C ASN A 336 0.18 -4.18 -17.62
N ASN A 337 1.20 -4.92 -18.09
CA ASN A 337 1.85 -5.96 -17.31
C ASN A 337 2.38 -5.47 -15.93
N PRO A 338 2.96 -4.25 -15.80
CA PRO A 338 3.28 -3.67 -14.51
C PRO A 338 2.09 -3.53 -13.55
N ASN A 339 0.97 -2.95 -14.00
CA ASN A 339 -0.22 -2.78 -13.16
C ASN A 339 -0.89 -4.11 -12.88
N GLU A 340 -0.93 -5.05 -13.84
CA GLU A 340 -1.42 -6.40 -13.61
C GLU A 340 -0.62 -7.14 -12.54
N ARG A 341 0.71 -6.94 -12.52
CA ARG A 341 1.57 -7.47 -11.45
C ARG A 341 1.24 -6.83 -10.10
N LEU A 342 1.09 -5.51 -10.06
CA LEU A 342 0.70 -4.81 -8.84
C LEU A 342 -0.68 -5.29 -8.33
N ASN A 343 -1.68 -5.38 -9.21
CA ASN A 343 -3.00 -5.88 -8.89
C ASN A 343 -2.99 -7.31 -8.39
N ARG A 344 -2.13 -8.17 -8.97
CA ARG A 344 -1.95 -9.55 -8.49
C ARG A 344 -1.39 -9.57 -7.08
N GLU A 345 -0.46 -8.68 -6.76
CA GLU A 345 0.13 -8.59 -5.43
C GLU A 345 -0.86 -8.07 -4.38
N ILE A 346 -1.67 -7.07 -4.74
CA ILE A 346 -2.81 -6.63 -3.91
C ILE A 346 -3.77 -7.81 -3.68
N ARG A 347 -4.20 -8.49 -4.75
CA ARG A 347 -5.13 -9.63 -4.67
C ARG A 347 -4.61 -10.77 -3.81
N ARG A 348 -3.31 -11.09 -3.91
CA ARG A 348 -2.66 -12.12 -3.09
C ARG A 348 -2.88 -11.89 -1.58
N ARG A 349 -2.87 -10.63 -1.14
CA ARG A 349 -3.16 -10.24 0.26
C ARG A 349 -4.65 -10.13 0.53
N THR A 350 -5.42 -9.48 -0.33
CA THR A 350 -6.83 -9.18 -0.07
C THR A 350 -7.73 -10.42 -0.16
N ASP A 351 -7.40 -11.39 -1.01
CA ASP A 351 -8.22 -12.60 -1.20
C ASP A 351 -8.20 -13.50 0.04
N VAL A 352 -7.13 -13.46 0.85
CA VAL A 352 -7.06 -14.17 2.13
C VAL A 352 -8.02 -13.58 3.17
N VAL A 353 -8.28 -12.27 3.10
CA VAL A 353 -9.23 -11.58 3.98
C VAL A 353 -10.67 -11.87 3.54
N GLY A 354 -10.92 -11.85 2.23
CA GLY A 354 -12.22 -12.12 1.62
C GLY A 354 -13.22 -10.97 1.79
N ILE A 355 -13.66 -10.69 3.03
CA ILE A 355 -14.56 -9.58 3.36
C ILE A 355 -13.95 -8.74 4.48
N PHE A 356 -13.70 -7.48 4.19
CA PHE A 356 -13.14 -6.52 5.14
C PHE A 356 -14.18 -6.04 6.15
N PRO A 357 -13.77 -5.71 7.39
CA PRO A 357 -14.68 -5.20 8.42
C PRO A 357 -15.16 -3.77 8.15
N ASP A 358 -14.33 -2.94 7.53
CA ASP A 358 -14.57 -1.52 7.22
C ASP A 358 -13.62 -1.05 6.10
N ARG A 359 -13.78 0.20 5.64
CA ARG A 359 -12.90 0.79 4.61
C ARG A 359 -11.50 1.06 5.11
N ASP A 360 -11.34 1.39 6.39
CA ASP A 360 -10.03 1.68 6.98
C ASP A 360 -9.14 0.45 6.95
N ALA A 361 -9.70 -0.74 7.16
CA ALA A 361 -8.98 -2.00 7.00
C ALA A 361 -8.56 -2.28 5.56
N VAL A 362 -9.34 -1.84 4.56
CA VAL A 362 -8.93 -1.90 3.14
C VAL A 362 -7.76 -0.95 2.91
N ILE A 363 -7.88 0.31 3.34
CA ILE A 363 -6.84 1.33 3.20
C ILE A 363 -5.55 0.86 3.87
N ARG A 364 -5.63 0.32 5.08
CA ARG A 364 -4.49 -0.21 5.83
C ARG A 364 -3.75 -1.30 5.05
N LEU A 365 -4.46 -2.35 4.63
CA LEU A 365 -3.81 -3.49 3.97
C LEU A 365 -3.29 -3.12 2.58
N VAL A 366 -4.16 -2.51 1.74
CA VAL A 366 -3.78 -2.15 0.36
C VAL A 366 -2.71 -1.06 0.36
N GLY A 367 -2.85 -0.05 1.22
CA GLY A 367 -1.91 1.04 1.33
C GLY A 367 -0.52 0.59 1.78
N ALA A 368 -0.45 -0.35 2.71
CA ALA A 368 0.85 -0.88 3.14
C ALA A 368 1.49 -1.83 2.12
N VAL A 369 0.71 -2.63 1.38
CA VAL A 369 1.21 -3.39 0.23
C VAL A 369 1.76 -2.45 -0.85
N LEU A 370 1.08 -1.33 -1.09
CA LEU A 370 1.53 -0.31 -2.03
C LEU A 370 2.80 0.41 -1.57
N ALA A 371 2.94 0.68 -0.28
CA ALA A 371 4.15 1.27 0.29
C ALA A 371 5.36 0.33 0.11
N GLU A 372 5.22 -0.95 0.47
CA GLU A 372 6.27 -1.96 0.24
C GLU A 372 6.66 -2.04 -1.24
N GLN A 373 5.66 -2.08 -2.14
CA GLN A 373 5.93 -2.15 -3.58
C GLN A 373 6.60 -0.88 -4.12
N HIS A 374 6.30 0.29 -3.55
CA HIS A 374 6.92 1.56 -3.91
C HIS A 374 8.40 1.59 -3.53
N ASP A 375 8.74 1.12 -2.33
CA ASP A 375 10.13 1.03 -1.86
C ASP A 375 10.94 0.12 -2.79
N GLU A 376 10.42 -1.06 -3.12
CA GLU A 376 11.05 -1.96 -4.09
C GLU A 376 11.29 -1.30 -5.46
N TRP A 377 10.34 -0.51 -5.96
CA TRP A 377 10.49 0.16 -7.27
C TRP A 377 11.54 1.27 -7.26
N THR A 378 11.72 1.91 -6.12
CA THR A 378 12.71 2.99 -5.93
C THR A 378 14.13 2.42 -5.95
N GLU A 379 14.33 1.21 -5.44
CA GLU A 379 15.62 0.50 -5.44
C GLU A 379 15.95 -0.20 -6.77
N MET A 380 14.94 -0.45 -7.61
CA MET A 380 15.13 -1.09 -8.91
C MET A 380 15.81 -0.17 -9.93
N ARG A 381 16.27 -0.75 -11.05
CA ARG A 381 16.71 0.03 -12.21
C ARG A 381 15.59 0.96 -12.69
N ARG A 382 15.99 2.13 -13.22
CA ARG A 382 15.08 3.07 -13.89
C ARG A 382 14.17 2.33 -14.86
N TYR A 383 12.90 2.68 -14.81
CA TYR A 383 11.90 2.14 -15.72
C TYR A 383 12.10 2.77 -17.10
N ILE A 384 12.17 4.09 -17.20
CA ILE A 384 12.41 4.82 -18.45
C ILE A 384 13.73 5.58 -18.38
N GLY A 385 14.52 5.55 -19.47
CA GLY A 385 15.78 6.30 -19.57
C GLY A 385 15.53 7.81 -19.67
N LEU A 386 16.38 8.61 -19.04
CA LEU A 386 16.23 10.08 -18.94
C LEU A 386 16.19 10.75 -20.33
N ASP A 387 17.01 10.28 -21.25
CA ASP A 387 17.11 10.76 -22.63
C ASP A 387 15.81 10.52 -23.41
N VAL A 388 15.13 9.40 -23.16
CA VAL A 388 13.85 9.10 -23.79
C VAL A 388 12.72 9.89 -23.12
N LEU A 389 12.77 10.03 -21.79
CA LEU A 389 11.79 10.80 -21.04
C LEU A 389 11.81 12.29 -21.43
N ALA A 390 13.00 12.87 -21.62
CA ALA A 390 13.16 14.24 -22.11
C ALA A 390 12.56 14.41 -23.52
N ARG A 391 12.86 13.48 -24.44
CA ARG A 391 12.28 13.48 -25.79
C ARG A 391 10.75 13.37 -25.77
N ALA A 392 10.21 12.50 -24.92
CA ALA A 392 8.77 12.34 -24.76
C ALA A 392 8.08 13.62 -24.27
N ARG A 393 8.74 14.44 -23.46
CA ARG A 393 8.21 15.73 -23.00
C ARG A 393 8.24 16.80 -24.08
N VAL A 394 9.31 16.84 -24.90
CA VAL A 394 9.42 17.81 -26.01
C VAL A 394 8.33 17.59 -27.06
N SER A 395 8.02 16.34 -27.39
CA SER A 395 6.95 16.00 -28.35
C SER A 395 5.57 16.57 -27.95
N VAL A 396 5.32 16.74 -26.64
CA VAL A 396 4.09 17.35 -26.13
C VAL A 396 4.10 18.86 -26.35
N THR A 397 5.22 19.54 -26.04
CA THR A 397 5.35 21.00 -26.19
C THR A 397 5.28 21.47 -27.65
N THR A 398 5.86 20.74 -28.60
CA THR A 398 5.81 21.12 -30.03
C THR A 398 4.39 21.01 -30.61
N THR A 399 3.54 20.16 -30.02
CA THR A 399 2.12 20.05 -30.41
C THR A 399 1.29 21.22 -29.86
N GLU A 400 1.63 21.72 -28.66
CA GLU A 400 0.97 22.90 -28.06
C GLU A 400 1.27 24.20 -28.83
N GLU A 401 2.52 24.41 -29.28
CA GLU A 401 2.89 25.60 -30.08
C GLU A 401 2.16 25.63 -31.43
N GLN A 402 1.94 24.49 -32.07
CA GLN A 402 1.17 24.40 -33.33
C GLN A 402 -0.34 24.64 -33.15
N THR A 403 -0.87 24.47 -31.94
CA THR A 403 -2.30 24.68 -31.65
C THR A 403 -2.63 26.14 -31.31
N GLN A 404 -1.62 26.97 -31.00
CA GLN A 404 -1.80 28.39 -30.65
C GLN A 404 -1.69 29.38 -31.83
N GLU A 405 -1.31 28.95 -33.03
CA GLU A 405 -1.36 29.80 -34.23
C GLU A 405 -2.79 29.86 -34.80
N VAL A 406 -3.66 30.64 -34.16
CA VAL A 406 -4.90 31.12 -34.80
C VAL A 406 -4.54 32.32 -35.68
N PRO A 407 -4.76 32.29 -37.01
CA PRO A 407 -4.48 33.45 -37.83
C PRO A 407 -5.50 34.55 -37.50
N LEU A 408 -5.01 35.69 -37.02
CA LEU A 408 -5.76 36.94 -36.92
C LEU A 408 -6.16 37.37 -38.34
N THR A 409 -7.34 36.93 -38.79
CA THR A 409 -7.98 37.51 -39.96
C THR A 409 -8.49 38.90 -39.59
N ALA A 410 -7.89 39.89 -40.26
CA ALA A 410 -8.23 41.30 -40.16
C ALA A 410 -9.72 41.54 -40.43
N ILE A 411 -10.43 42.06 -39.43
CA ILE A 411 -11.75 42.65 -39.62
C ILE A 411 -11.52 44.07 -40.15
N THR A 412 -11.73 44.25 -41.46
CA THR A 412 -11.98 45.55 -42.07
C THR A 412 -13.37 45.53 -42.69
N ALA A 413 -14.31 46.23 -42.04
CA ALA A 413 -15.44 46.96 -42.59
C ALA A 413 -16.24 47.58 -41.44
#